data_AF-A0ABD1UZE4-F1
#
_entry.id   AF-A0ABD1UZE4-F1
#
_cell.length_a   1.000
_cell.length_b   1.000
_cell.length_c   1.000
_cell.angle_alpha   90.00
_cell.angle_beta   90.00
_cell.angle_gamma   90.00
#
_symmetry.space_group_name_H-M   'P 1'
#
loop_
_entity.id
_entity.type
_entity.pdbx_description
1 polymer ?
#
loop_
_entity_poly.entity_id
_entity_poly.type
_entity_poly.pdbx_seq_one_letter_code
_entity_poly.pdbx_strand_id
1 'polypeptide(L)'
;MEFLKFGGIRRISLAAKWRPSIDSSYDKATLIYKSIAKRIFSRESSPEYEGLNQDQYVYKVRNRLRKEVLVPLHQALKSPEVYVSAQQWESIPYNPDNKRLREYLENVKFEKAKITAGAVFPHEIIRKLDYI
;
A
#
# COMPACT_ATOMS: atom_id res chain seq x y z
N MET A 1 -5.30 -8.32 16.00
CA MET A 1 -5.34 -6.89 15.56
C MET A 1 -5.26 -5.91 16.72
N GLU A 2 -5.43 -6.34 17.97
CA GLU A 2 -5.34 -5.48 19.17
C GLU A 2 -3.99 -4.76 19.30
N PHE A 3 -2.89 -5.39 18.86
CA PHE A 3 -1.55 -4.76 18.84
C PHE A 3 -1.45 -3.50 17.97
N LEU A 4 -2.24 -3.40 16.89
CA LEU A 4 -2.30 -2.18 16.06
C LEU A 4 -3.05 -1.06 16.76
N LYS A 5 -4.05 -1.40 17.58
CA LYS A 5 -4.82 -0.45 18.39
C LYS A 5 -4.01 0.06 19.60
N PHE A 6 -3.10 -0.76 20.13
CA PHE A 6 -2.29 -0.46 21.32
C PHE A 6 -0.96 0.29 21.05
N GLY A 7 -0.78 0.89 19.87
CA GLY A 7 0.41 1.70 19.58
C GLY A 7 1.70 0.89 19.31
N GLY A 8 1.60 -0.43 19.09
CA GLY A 8 2.72 -1.31 18.79
C GLY A 8 3.34 -1.14 17.40
N ILE A 9 3.27 0.06 16.80
CA ILE A 9 3.73 0.35 15.43
C ILE A 9 5.22 0.01 15.27
N ARG A 10 6.04 0.22 16.31
CA ARG A 10 7.48 -0.09 16.30
C ARG A 10 7.81 -1.59 16.17
N ARG A 11 6.85 -2.48 16.44
CA ARG A 11 7.03 -3.94 16.31
C ARG A 11 6.65 -4.45 14.92
N ILE A 12 6.05 -3.62 14.08
CA ILE A 12 5.63 -4.00 12.73
C ILE A 12 6.85 -3.87 11.82
N SER A 13 7.27 -4.99 11.23
CA SER A 13 8.36 -4.97 10.25
C SER A 13 7.95 -4.21 8.98
N LEU A 14 8.93 -3.59 8.33
CA LEU A 14 8.77 -3.00 6.99
C LEU A 14 8.50 -4.07 5.91
N ALA A 15 8.60 -5.37 6.20
CA ALA A 15 8.29 -6.43 5.25
C ALA A 15 6.85 -6.31 4.70
N ALA A 16 5.92 -5.82 5.51
CA ALA A 16 4.55 -5.54 5.06
C ALA A 16 4.48 -4.48 3.95
N LYS A 17 5.39 -3.49 3.97
CA LYS A 17 5.50 -2.45 2.93
C LYS A 17 6.04 -3.00 1.61
N TRP A 18 6.97 -3.95 1.68
CA TRP A 18 7.67 -4.50 0.52
C TRP A 18 7.07 -5.80 -0.02
N ARG A 19 5.89 -6.20 0.48
CA ARG A 19 5.23 -7.41 0.00
C ARG A 19 4.68 -7.20 -1.42
N PRO A 20 4.51 -8.27 -2.22
CA PRO A 20 3.81 -8.18 -3.49
C PRO A 20 2.34 -7.75 -3.32
N SER A 21 1.80 -6.97 -4.26
CA SER A 21 0.37 -6.64 -4.28
C SER A 21 -0.47 -7.91 -4.46
N ILE A 22 -1.67 -7.89 -3.86
CA ILE A 22 -2.64 -8.98 -4.07
C ILE A 22 -3.03 -9.02 -5.55
N ASP A 23 -3.15 -10.21 -6.13
CA ASP A 23 -3.45 -10.42 -7.56
C ASP A 23 -2.37 -9.92 -8.54
N SER A 24 -1.19 -9.54 -8.05
CA SER A 24 -0.02 -9.31 -8.91
C SER A 24 0.41 -10.59 -9.63
N SER A 25 1.16 -10.46 -10.73
CA SER A 25 1.75 -11.61 -11.44
C SER A 25 2.54 -12.52 -10.49
N TYR A 26 3.28 -11.93 -9.56
CA TYR A 26 4.02 -12.65 -8.52
C TYR A 26 3.10 -13.46 -7.59
N ASP A 27 2.01 -12.87 -7.11
CA ASP A 27 1.06 -13.60 -6.25
C ASP A 27 0.33 -14.70 -7.02
N LYS A 28 0.00 -14.47 -8.29
CA LYS A 28 -0.61 -15.49 -9.16
C LYS A 28 0.33 -16.68 -9.39
N ALA A 29 1.63 -16.43 -9.56
CA ALA A 29 2.64 -17.46 -9.74
C ALA A 29 2.95 -18.23 -8.45
N THR A 30 3.04 -17.52 -7.31
CA THR A 30 3.49 -18.11 -6.04
C THR A 30 2.36 -18.58 -5.13
N LEU A 31 1.14 -18.10 -5.35
CA LEU A 31 -0.05 -18.36 -4.54
C LEU A 31 0.13 -18.04 -3.04
N ILE A 32 1.05 -17.14 -2.70
CA ILE A 32 1.39 -16.81 -1.31
C ILE A 32 0.15 -16.30 -0.56
N TYR A 33 -0.65 -15.38 -1.13
CA TYR A 33 -1.83 -14.89 -0.43
C TYR A 33 -2.95 -15.91 -0.35
N LYS A 34 -3.08 -16.80 -1.33
CA LYS A 34 -4.02 -17.92 -1.25
C LYS A 34 -3.66 -18.82 -0.06
N SER A 35 -2.39 -19.20 0.07
CA SER A 35 -1.92 -20.08 1.15
C SER A 35 -2.03 -19.41 2.52
N ILE A 36 -1.62 -18.15 2.65
CA ILE A 36 -1.73 -17.38 3.89
C ILE A 36 -3.21 -17.19 4.28
N ALA A 37 -4.06 -16.79 3.34
CA ALA A 37 -5.47 -16.55 3.63
C ALA A 37 -6.19 -17.82 4.06
N LYS A 38 -5.92 -18.96 3.42
CA LYS A 38 -6.48 -20.27 3.82
C LYS A 38 -6.03 -20.70 5.23
N ARG A 39 -4.82 -20.33 5.64
CA ARG A 39 -4.26 -20.68 6.95
C ARG A 39 -4.78 -19.78 8.07
N ILE A 40 -5.04 -18.50 7.78
CA ILE A 40 -5.61 -17.56 8.74
C ILE A 40 -7.12 -17.76 8.89
N PHE A 41 -7.82 -17.95 7.77
CA PHE A 41 -9.26 -18.16 7.72
C PHE A 41 -9.53 -19.58 7.27
N SER A 42 -9.46 -20.53 8.21
CA SER A 42 -9.79 -21.93 7.97
C SER A 42 -11.25 -22.09 7.56
N ARG A 43 -11.57 -23.15 6.81
CA ARG A 43 -12.94 -23.37 6.32
C ARG A 43 -13.95 -23.59 7.46
N GLU A 44 -13.48 -24.16 8.57
CA GLU A 44 -14.24 -24.39 9.80
C GLU A 44 -14.43 -23.11 10.63
N SER A 45 -13.72 -22.02 10.32
CA SER A 45 -13.74 -20.80 11.14
C SER A 45 -15.03 -19.98 10.99
N SER A 46 -15.84 -20.22 9.96
CA SER A 46 -17.08 -19.47 9.74
C SER A 46 -18.07 -20.30 8.91
N PRO A 47 -19.37 -20.30 9.27
CA PRO A 47 -20.41 -21.00 8.51
C PRO A 47 -20.60 -20.44 7.09
N GLU A 48 -20.15 -19.20 6.83
CA GLU A 48 -20.18 -18.58 5.50
C GLU A 48 -19.34 -19.29 4.43
N TYR A 49 -18.47 -20.23 4.83
CA TYR A 49 -17.61 -21.00 3.95
C TYR A 49 -18.17 -22.39 3.62
N GLU A 50 -19.23 -22.78 4.30
CA GLU A 50 -19.91 -24.05 4.09
C GLU A 50 -20.63 -24.05 2.74
N GLY A 51 -20.47 -25.11 1.96
CA GLY A 51 -21.05 -25.23 0.62
C GLY A 51 -20.38 -24.40 -0.50
N LEU A 52 -19.39 -23.56 -0.21
CA LEU A 52 -18.69 -22.80 -1.26
C LEU A 52 -17.72 -23.66 -2.07
N ASN A 53 -17.66 -23.43 -3.38
CA ASN A 53 -16.60 -24.00 -4.21
C ASN A 53 -15.21 -23.50 -3.78
N GLN A 54 -14.14 -24.25 -4.09
CA GLN A 54 -12.78 -23.88 -3.69
C GLN A 54 -12.39 -22.47 -4.15
N ASP A 55 -12.75 -22.09 -5.37
CA ASP A 55 -12.40 -20.78 -5.92
C ASP A 55 -13.18 -19.64 -5.25
N GLN A 56 -14.46 -19.86 -4.97
CA GLN A 56 -15.30 -18.93 -4.23
C GLN A 56 -14.79 -18.74 -2.80
N TYR A 57 -14.41 -19.84 -2.14
CA TYR A 57 -13.79 -19.83 -0.83
C TYR A 57 -12.49 -19.03 -0.85
N VAL A 58 -11.58 -19.31 -1.80
CA VAL A 58 -10.30 -18.60 -1.95
C VAL A 58 -10.51 -17.11 -2.18
N TYR A 59 -11.46 -16.74 -3.04
CA TYR A 59 -11.80 -15.34 -3.28
C TYR A 59 -12.27 -14.65 -2.01
N LYS A 60 -13.21 -15.25 -1.26
CA LYS A 60 -13.72 -14.69 0.00
C LYS A 60 -12.61 -14.51 1.04
N VAL A 61 -11.80 -15.54 1.30
CA VAL A 61 -10.74 -15.45 2.33
C VAL A 61 -9.65 -14.45 1.94
N ARG A 62 -9.31 -14.31 0.65
CA ARG A 62 -8.36 -13.29 0.17
C ARG A 62 -8.90 -11.89 0.35
N ASN A 63 -10.18 -11.67 0.06
CA ASN A 63 -10.82 -10.38 0.24
C ASN A 63 -10.91 -10.01 1.74
N ARG A 64 -11.21 -11.00 2.59
CA ARG A 64 -11.20 -10.85 4.04
C ARG A 64 -9.81 -10.52 4.57
N LEU A 65 -8.77 -11.23 4.13
CA LEU A 65 -7.38 -10.94 4.47
C LEU A 65 -7.00 -9.50 4.12
N ARG A 66 -7.40 -9.02 2.93
CA ARG A 66 -7.16 -7.65 2.49
C ARG A 66 -7.84 -6.64 3.41
N LYS A 67 -9.11 -6.84 3.75
CA LYS A 67 -9.88 -5.88 4.58
C LYS A 67 -9.47 -5.91 6.04
N GLU A 68 -9.35 -7.10 6.62
CA GLU A 68 -9.15 -7.27 8.06
C GLU A 68 -7.70 -7.21 8.50
N VAL A 69 -6.74 -7.51 7.64
CA VAL A 69 -5.30 -7.50 7.99
C VAL A 69 -4.56 -6.44 7.19
N LEU A 70 -4.81 -6.42 5.89
CA LEU A 70 -4.24 -5.55 4.85
C LEU A 70 -4.25 -4.08 5.17
N VAL A 71 -5.48 -3.60 5.07
CA VAL A 71 -5.81 -2.18 5.18
C VAL A 71 -5.36 -1.61 6.52
N PRO A 72 -5.66 -2.24 7.69
CA PRO A 72 -5.24 -1.65 8.96
C PRO A 72 -3.72 -1.65 9.16
N LEU A 73 -3.01 -2.64 8.61
CA LEU A 73 -1.55 -2.70 8.66
C LEU A 73 -0.92 -1.57 7.83
N HIS A 74 -1.44 -1.34 6.62
CA HIS A 74 -0.98 -0.23 5.77
C HIS A 74 -1.32 1.14 6.37
N GLN A 75 -2.49 1.28 7.02
CA GLN A 75 -2.86 2.49 7.76
C GLN A 75 -1.89 2.75 8.92
N ALA A 76 -1.56 1.73 9.71
CA ALA A 76 -0.62 1.86 10.82
C ALA A 76 0.80 2.22 10.36
N LEU A 77 1.25 1.68 9.22
CA LEU A 77 2.53 2.02 8.59
C LEU A 77 2.51 3.36 7.83
N LYS A 78 1.35 4.03 7.74
CA LYS A 78 1.14 5.24 6.95
C LYS A 78 1.67 5.10 5.52
N SER A 79 1.41 3.94 4.89
CA SER A 79 1.88 3.67 3.53
C SER A 79 1.26 4.67 2.54
N PRO A 80 2.02 5.24 1.59
CA PRO A 80 1.51 6.20 0.61
C PRO A 80 0.36 5.62 -0.22
N GLU A 81 0.34 4.31 -0.47
CA GLU A 81 -0.74 3.64 -1.21
C GLU A 81 -2.14 3.90 -0.62
N VAL A 82 -2.26 4.01 0.72
CA VAL A 82 -3.55 4.26 1.38
C VAL A 82 -4.09 5.62 0.98
N TYR A 83 -3.26 6.65 1.07
CA TYR A 83 -3.61 8.02 0.73
C TYR A 83 -3.85 8.19 -0.78
N VAL A 84 -3.01 7.56 -1.61
CA VAL A 84 -3.17 7.57 -3.07
C VAL A 84 -4.50 6.94 -3.49
N SER A 85 -4.86 5.79 -2.90
CA SER A 85 -6.15 5.13 -3.18
C SER A 85 -7.36 5.95 -2.73
N ALA A 86 -7.18 6.82 -1.73
CA ALA A 86 -8.20 7.75 -1.24
C ALA A 86 -8.18 9.11 -1.96
N GLN A 87 -7.32 9.29 -2.98
CA GLN A 87 -7.07 10.58 -3.65
C GLN A 87 -6.59 11.71 -2.71
N GLN A 88 -6.10 11.36 -1.52
CA GLN A 88 -5.62 12.29 -0.50
C GLN A 88 -4.11 12.52 -0.61
N TRP A 89 -3.65 12.95 -1.78
CA TRP A 89 -2.23 13.12 -2.09
C TRP A 89 -1.50 14.07 -1.12
N GLU A 90 -2.19 15.12 -0.66
CA GLU A 90 -1.64 16.11 0.27
C GLU A 90 -1.46 15.58 1.69
N SER A 91 -2.15 14.50 2.05
CA SER A 91 -2.08 13.88 3.38
C SER A 91 -1.00 12.81 3.49
N ILE A 92 -0.26 12.54 2.40
CA ILE A 92 0.85 11.58 2.42
C ILE A 92 1.92 12.11 3.39
N PRO A 93 2.25 11.38 4.47
CA PRO A 93 3.29 11.78 5.40
C PRO A 93 4.65 11.47 4.77
N TYR A 94 5.08 12.33 3.86
CA TYR A 94 6.46 12.37 3.41
C TYR A 94 7.34 12.69 4.60
N ASN A 95 8.39 11.90 4.81
CA ASN A 95 9.37 12.23 5.82
C ASN A 95 10.08 13.52 5.38
N PRO A 96 9.87 14.67 6.05
CA PRO A 96 10.46 15.94 5.62
C PRO A 96 11.99 15.94 5.77
N ASP A 97 12.55 14.98 6.52
CA ASP A 97 13.98 14.88 6.82
C ASP A 97 14.77 14.05 5.80
N ASN A 98 14.30 13.99 4.56
CA ASN A 98 15.17 13.55 3.47
C ASN A 98 16.15 14.68 3.12
N LYS A 99 17.26 14.79 3.85
CA LYS A 99 18.36 15.72 3.56
C LYS A 99 18.76 15.67 2.08
N ARG A 100 18.82 14.46 1.51
CA ARG A 100 19.06 14.21 0.09
C ARG A 100 18.01 14.83 -0.85
N LEU A 101 16.74 14.81 -0.45
CA LEU A 101 15.66 15.44 -1.22
C LEU A 101 15.78 16.97 -1.16
N ARG A 102 16.11 17.54 -0.01
CA ARG A 102 16.32 18.99 0.14
C ARG A 102 17.50 19.48 -0.70
N GLU A 103 18.64 18.80 -0.61
CA GLU A 103 19.83 19.08 -1.44
C GLU A 103 19.51 18.96 -2.94
N TYR A 104 18.74 17.94 -3.34
CA TYR A 104 18.30 17.81 -4.73
C TYR A 104 17.40 18.98 -5.17
N LEU A 105 16.41 19.36 -4.36
CA LEU A 105 15.51 20.48 -4.68
C LEU A 105 16.23 21.83 -4.73
N GLU A 106 17.22 22.06 -3.86
CA GLU A 106 18.10 23.23 -3.95
C GLU A 106 18.92 23.23 -5.24
N ASN A 107 19.55 22.10 -5.57
CA ASN A 107 20.31 21.97 -6.81
C ASN A 107 19.45 22.20 -8.05
N VAL A 108 18.18 21.78 -8.03
CA VAL A 108 17.21 22.07 -9.09
C VAL A 108 16.88 23.57 -9.17
N LYS A 109 16.66 24.25 -8.04
CA LYS A 109 16.43 25.70 -8.00
C LYS A 109 17.61 26.49 -8.56
N PHE A 110 18.83 26.01 -8.33
CA PHE A 110 20.06 26.62 -8.86
C PHE A 110 20.46 26.10 -10.25
N GLU A 111 19.56 25.40 -10.96
CA GLU A 111 19.78 24.80 -12.29
C GLU A 111 20.97 23.81 -12.38
N LYS A 112 21.51 23.39 -11.24
CA LYS A 112 22.59 22.39 -11.13
C LYS A 112 22.08 20.96 -11.34
N ALA A 113 20.77 20.77 -11.30
CA ALA A 113 20.10 19.50 -11.57
C ALA A 113 18.82 19.73 -12.38
N LYS A 114 18.51 18.82 -13.30
CA LYS A 114 17.29 18.89 -14.13
C LYS A 114 16.20 18.02 -13.50
N ILE A 115 14.98 18.55 -13.41
CA ILE A 115 13.80 17.73 -13.09
C ILE A 115 13.48 16.90 -14.33
N THR A 116 13.59 15.58 -14.24
CA THR A 116 13.07 14.69 -15.29
C THR A 116 11.55 14.81 -15.34
N ALA A 117 10.96 14.79 -16.54
CA ALA A 117 9.52 15.01 -16.74
C ALA A 117 8.60 14.11 -15.89
N GLY A 118 9.10 12.96 -15.39
CA GLY A 118 8.37 12.07 -14.48
C GLY A 118 8.40 12.43 -12.98
N ALA A 119 9.10 13.48 -12.57
CA ALA A 119 9.17 13.93 -11.17
C ALA A 119 8.14 15.03 -10.83
N VAL A 120 7.45 15.57 -11.84
CA VAL A 120 6.30 16.46 -11.66
C VAL A 120 5.05 15.59 -11.61
N PHE A 121 4.18 15.78 -10.63
CA PHE A 121 2.98 14.96 -10.55
C PHE A 121 2.04 15.28 -11.74
N PRO A 122 1.33 14.29 -12.30
CA PRO A 122 0.46 14.52 -13.45
C PRO A 122 -0.53 15.69 -13.29
N HIS A 123 -1.04 15.92 -12.07
CA HIS A 123 -1.95 17.02 -11.77
C HIS A 123 -1.27 18.41 -11.78
N GLU A 124 0.00 18.48 -11.39
CA GLU A 124 0.78 19.72 -11.44
C GLU A 124 1.13 20.09 -12.89
N ILE A 125 1.30 19.10 -13.75
CA ILE A 125 1.49 19.31 -15.21
C ILE A 125 0.22 19.92 -15.80
N ILE A 126 -0.95 19.33 -15.53
CA ILE A 126 -2.25 19.84 -16.02
C ILE A 126 -2.47 21.29 -15.56
N ARG A 127 -2.27 21.58 -14.27
CA ARG A 127 -2.43 22.94 -13.73
C ARG A 127 -1.50 23.97 -14.37
N LYS A 128 -0.32 23.55 -14.83
CA LYS A 128 0.62 24.44 -15.55
C LYS A 128 0.23 24.65 -17.01
N LEU A 129 -0.52 23.72 -17.60
CA LEU A 129 -1.01 23.83 -18.98
C LEU A 129 -2.25 24.73 -19.08
N ASP A 130 -3.09 24.80 -18.03
CA ASP A 130 -4.28 25.67 -17.98
C ASP A 130 -3.96 27.18 -17.87
N TYR A 131 -2.67 27.56 -17.79
CA TYR A 131 -2.17 28.94 -17.75
C TYR A 131 -1.48 29.39 -19.04
N ILE A 132 -1.64 28.63 -20.13
CA ILE A 132 -1.21 28.98 -21.51
C ILE A 132 -2.45 29.18 -22.36
#